data_AF-A0A3M1SCH2-F1
#
_entry.id   AF-A0A3M1SCH2-F1
#
_cell.length_a   1.000
_cell.length_b   1.000
_cell.length_c   1.000
_cell.angle_alpha   90.00
_cell.angle_beta   90.00
_cell.angle_gamma   90.00
#
_symmetry.space_group_name_H-M   'P 1'
#
loop_
_entity.id
_entity.type
_entity.pdbx_description
1 polymer ?
#
loop_
_entity_poly.entity_id
_entity_poly.type
_entity_poly.pdbx_seq_one_letter_code
_entity_poly.pdbx_strand_id
1 'polypeptide(L)' 'AITKWIIQSHGGKIAVESTPGEGTTFVIAFPVKDGVPSSGGEASEGTAGSGEEGGLIKELEEAIST' A
#
# COMPACT_ATOMS: atom_id res chain seq x y z
N ALA A 1 -13.10 -1.21 16.38
CA ALA A 1 -12.82 -2.53 15.75
C ALA A 1 -13.57 -2.76 14.41
N ILE A 2 -14.30 -1.78 13.86
CA ILE A 2 -15.13 -1.95 12.66
C ILE A 2 -14.28 -2.06 11.38
N THR A 3 -13.29 -1.18 11.21
CA THR A 3 -12.43 -1.11 10.03
C THR A 3 -11.70 -2.42 9.74
N LYS A 4 -11.13 -3.05 10.79
CA LYS A 4 -10.45 -4.34 10.67
C LYS A 4 -11.37 -5.44 10.13
N TRP A 5 -12.62 -5.48 10.61
CA TRP A 5 -13.61 -6.45 10.16
C TRP A 5 -13.99 -6.26 8.69
N ILE A 6 -14.20 -5.00 8.26
CA ILE A 6 -14.48 -4.67 6.86
C ILE A 6 -13.34 -5.16 5.96
N ILE A 7 -12.10 -4.80 6.29
CA ILE A 7 -10.92 -5.17 5.51
C ILE A 7 -10.79 -6.68 5.37
N GLN A 8 -10.93 -7.42 6.48
CA GLN A 8 -10.84 -8.88 6.48
C GLN A 8 -11.98 -9.54 5.70
N SER A 9 -13.21 -8.99 5.79
CA SER A 9 -14.36 -9.52 5.06
C SER A 9 -14.21 -9.37 3.55
N HIS A 10 -13.44 -8.37 3.09
CA HIS A 10 -13.08 -8.18 1.69
C HIS A 10 -11.78 -8.90 1.28
N GLY A 11 -11.23 -9.78 2.13
CA GLY A 11 -9.99 -10.51 1.86
C GLY A 11 -8.73 -9.63 1.89
N GLY A 12 -8.84 -8.41 2.41
CA GLY A 12 -7.73 -7.48 2.56
C GLY A 12 -6.91 -7.72 3.83
N LYS A 13 -5.79 -7.01 3.93
CA LYS A 13 -4.87 -7.00 5.06
C LYS A 13 -4.69 -5.57 5.57
N ILE A 14 -4.41 -5.43 6.86
CA ILE A 14 -4.11 -4.15 7.50
C ILE A 14 -2.84 -4.27 8.34
N ALA A 15 -1.94 -3.31 8.20
CA ALA A 15 -0.75 -3.11 9.02
C ALA A 15 -0.76 -1.70 9.61
N VAL A 16 -0.06 -1.53 10.73
CA VAL A 16 0.05 -0.25 11.43
C VAL A 16 1.49 -0.03 11.81
N GLU A 17 2.01 1.12 11.43
CA GLU A 17 3.30 1.62 11.87
C GLU A 17 3.04 2.89 12.68
N SER A 18 3.58 2.95 13.89
CA SER A 18 3.46 4.13 14.74
C SER A 18 4.69 4.31 15.58
N THR A 19 5.22 5.53 15.54
CA THR A 19 6.28 5.97 16.44
C THR A 19 5.71 7.07 17.34
N PRO A 20 5.79 6.95 18.67
CA PRO A 20 5.28 7.97 19.58
C PRO A 20 5.88 9.34 19.25
N GLY A 21 5.02 10.33 19.02
CA GLY A 21 5.43 11.70 18.67
C GLY A 21 5.62 11.97 17.17
N GLU A 22 5.70 10.95 16.31
CA GLU A 22 5.83 11.10 14.84
C GLU A 22 4.51 10.83 14.12
N GLY A 23 3.58 10.13 14.77
CA GLY A 23 2.24 9.85 14.27
C GLY A 23 2.01 8.37 14.03
N THR A 24 0.97 8.08 13.24
CA THR A 24 0.55 6.71 12.94
C THR A 24 0.17 6.59 11.48
N THR A 25 0.75 5.60 10.82
CA THR A 25 0.45 5.24 9.43
C THR A 25 -0.27 3.90 9.42
N PHE A 26 -1.41 3.86 8.73
CA PHE A 26 -2.18 2.65 8.50
C PHE A 26 -2.02 2.23 7.05
N VAL A 27 -1.56 1.01 6.82
CA VAL A 27 -1.39 0.45 5.47
C VAL A 27 -2.45 -0.62 5.25
N ILE A 28 -3.21 -0.50 4.16
CA ILE A 28 -4.30 -1.42 3.82
C ILE A 28 -4.03 -1.98 2.43
N ALA A 29 -4.05 -3.30 2.30
CA ALA A 29 -3.84 -4.00 1.02
C ALA A 29 -5.06 -4.84 0.68
N PHE A 30 -5.53 -4.77 -0.57
CA PHE A 30 -6.62 -5.59 -1.09
C PHE A 30 -6.14 -6.47 -2.25
N PRO A 31 -6.71 -7.68 -2.44
CA PRO A 31 -6.44 -8.48 -3.62
C PRO A 31 -6.91 -7.75 -4.87
N VAL A 32 -6.00 -7.58 -5.83
CA VAL A 32 -6.37 -7.13 -7.18
C VAL A 32 -6.98 -8.32 -7.92
N LYS A 33 -8.10 -8.07 -8.61
CA LYS A 33 -8.74 -9.08 -9.43
C LYS A 33 -8.00 -9.17 -10.77
N ASP A 34 -7.62 -10.37 -11.18
CA ASP A 34 -7.05 -10.64 -12.51
C ASP A 34 -8.12 -10.44 -13.58
N GLY A 35 -8.36 -9.18 -13.94
CA GLY A 35 -9.20 -8.78 -15.06
C GLY A 35 -8.39 -7.79 -15.89
N VAL A 36 -8.03 -8.22 -17.11
CA VAL A 36 -7.32 -7.43 -18.12
C VAL A 36 -7.76 -5.95 -18.10
N PRO A 37 -6.82 -4.99 -18.11
CA PRO A 37 -7.16 -3.58 -18.15
C PRO A 37 -7.85 -3.25 -19.47
N SER A 38 -9.18 -3.12 -19.45
CA SER A 38 -9.90 -2.51 -20.56
C SER A 38 -9.90 -1.00 -20.38
N SER A 39 -8.85 -0.38 -20.93
CA SER A 39 -8.84 0.96 -21.55
C SER A 39 -9.40 2.15 -20.76
N GLY A 40 -8.48 3.03 -20.32
CA GLY A 40 -8.52 4.45 -20.73
C GLY A 40 -9.16 5.46 -19.77
N GLY A 41 -8.31 6.25 -19.13
CA GLY A 41 -8.67 7.49 -18.43
C GLY A 41 -7.41 8.32 -18.17
N GLU A 42 -6.91 8.93 -19.22
CA GLU A 42 -5.75 9.83 -19.24
C GLU A 42 -5.96 11.04 -18.31
N ALA A 43 -5.00 11.30 -17.43
CA ALA A 43 -4.78 12.61 -16.82
C ALA A 43 -3.34 13.00 -17.09
N SER A 44 -3.11 13.59 -18.26
CA SER A 44 -1.89 14.33 -18.56
C SER A 44 -2.00 15.70 -17.91
N GLU A 45 -1.27 15.94 -16.82
CA GLU A 45 -0.56 17.20 -16.56
C GLU A 45 0.29 17.10 -15.30
N GLY A 46 1.60 17.39 -15.41
CA GLY A 46 2.43 17.69 -14.24
C GLY A 46 3.84 17.11 -14.31
N THR A 47 4.77 17.97 -14.67
CA THR A 47 6.22 17.74 -14.79
C THR A 47 6.92 17.25 -13.51
N ALA A 48 7.97 16.44 -13.71
CA ALA A 48 9.16 16.22 -12.89
C ALA A 48 9.03 15.72 -11.44
N GLY A 49 9.38 14.45 -11.23
CA GLY A 49 9.84 13.93 -9.94
C GLY A 49 10.22 12.45 -10.06
N SER A 50 11.51 12.14 -9.89
CA SER A 50 11.99 10.75 -9.78
C SER A 50 11.29 10.06 -8.60
N GLY A 51 10.71 8.88 -8.83
CA GLY A 51 10.03 8.10 -7.80
C GLY A 51 10.13 6.61 -8.08
N GLU A 52 11.19 6.01 -7.57
CA GLU A 52 11.37 4.58 -7.35
C GLU A 52 10.36 4.06 -6.30
N GLU A 53 9.10 3.92 -6.69
CA GLU A 53 8.05 3.46 -5.76
C GLU A 53 7.99 1.93 -5.67
N GLY A 54 8.39 1.40 -4.50
CA GLY A 54 7.68 0.28 -3.89
C GLY A 54 8.32 -1.11 -3.96
N GLY A 55 9.49 -1.28 -4.57
CA GLY A 55 10.30 -2.50 -4.38
C GLY A 55 10.97 -2.57 -3.00
N LEU A 56 11.41 -1.41 -2.50
CA LEU A 56 12.43 -1.31 -1.45
C LEU A 56 11.94 -1.62 -0.03
N ILE A 57 10.64 -1.50 0.25
CA ILE A 57 10.13 -1.65 1.63
C ILE A 57 10.05 -3.12 2.04
N LYS A 58 9.80 -4.05 1.11
CA LYS A 58 9.82 -5.49 1.41
C LYS A 58 11.24 -6.06 1.56
N GLU A 59 12.24 -5.50 0.87
CA GLU A 59 13.64 -5.91 1.04
C GLU A 59 14.23 -5.46 2.38
N LEU A 60 13.75 -4.34 2.93
CA LEU A 60 14.23 -3.81 4.21
C LEU A 60 13.74 -4.61 5.44
N GLU A 61 12.52 -5.15 5.41
CA GLU A 61 12.00 -6.01 6.49
C GLU A 61 12.74 -7.36 6.56
N GLU A 62 13.17 -7.91 5.43
CA GLU A 62 13.83 -9.22 5.36
C GLU A 62 15.31 -9.16 5.82
N ALA A 63 16.03 -8.06 5.54
CA ALA A 63 17.45 -7.90 5.87
C ALA A 63 17.75 -7.65 7.36
N ILE A 64 16.79 -7.12 8.13
CA ILE A 64 16.98 -6.79 9.56
C ILE A 64 16.70 -8.01 10.46
N SER A 65 16.03 -9.04 9.92
CA SER A 65 15.68 -10.26 10.66
C SER A 65 16.70 -11.42 10.55
N THR A 66 17.85 -11.21 9.89
CA THR A 66 18.96 -12.19 9.77
C THR A 66 20.25 -11.64 10.36
#